data_AF-A0A4S4LID4-F1
#
_entry.id   AF-A0A4S4LID4-F1
#
_cell.length_a   1.000
_cell.length_b   1.000
_cell.length_c   1.000
_cell.angle_alpha   90.00
_cell.angle_beta   90.00
_cell.angle_gamma   90.00
#
_symmetry.space_group_name_H-M   'P 1'
#
loop_
_entity.id
_entity.type
_entity.pdbx_description
1 polymer ?
#
loop_
_entity_poly.entity_id
_entity_poly.type
_entity_poly.pdbx_seq_one_letter_code
_entity_poly.pdbx_strand_id
1 'polypeptide(L)'
;MLAALFVGQLQNLHKACLLRNPMHIDGYNFAEVVGKACACCEIRFSKSAKETDVSDEDTAWNWVQELRLLEEELRRVAEQLRKDETKKMINTIERSFKELISEPVDLLLNKASPDMWDSIRWTFKETLVKADTSYLTTAKGFDCTVEENAVTLASLHKRAWIALRAKIDEQTVDNVILGKLCACLEEHFRCDDAGVPRVWKPEDDIDGAFKKAKDQ
;
A
#
# COMPACT_ATOMS: atom_id res chain seq x y z
N MET A 1 -38.43 1.39 37.24
CA MET A 1 -37.05 1.45 37.75
C MET A 1 -36.18 0.30 37.23
N LEU A 2 -36.69 -0.95 37.22
CA LEU A 2 -36.02 -2.12 36.62
C LEU A 2 -35.77 -1.98 35.11
N ALA A 3 -36.71 -1.42 34.35
CA ALA A 3 -36.56 -1.21 32.90
C ALA A 3 -35.38 -0.30 32.52
N ALA A 4 -35.17 0.80 33.27
CA ALA A 4 -34.06 1.71 33.02
C ALA A 4 -32.70 1.09 33.39
N LEU A 5 -32.65 0.22 34.40
CA LEU A 5 -31.44 -0.50 34.81
C LEU A 5 -31.06 -1.57 33.78
N PHE A 6 -32.02 -2.31 33.24
CA PHE A 6 -31.80 -3.31 32.19
C PHE A 6 -31.35 -2.68 30.87
N VAL A 7 -31.99 -1.58 30.43
CA VAL A 7 -31.54 -0.83 29.24
C VAL A 7 -30.13 -0.26 29.46
N GLY A 8 -29.85 0.26 30.66
CA GLY A 8 -28.49 0.70 31.02
C GLY A 8 -27.47 -0.44 31.04
N GLN A 9 -27.85 -1.64 31.50
CA GLN A 9 -27.00 -2.83 31.47
C GLN A 9 -26.75 -3.32 30.05
N LEU A 10 -27.76 -3.31 29.17
CA LEU A 10 -27.62 -3.64 27.75
C LEU A 10 -26.71 -2.65 27.01
N GLN A 11 -26.85 -1.35 27.27
CA GLN A 11 -25.98 -0.32 26.69
C GLN A 11 -24.53 -0.45 27.17
N ASN A 12 -24.32 -0.81 28.43
CA ASN A 12 -22.99 -1.09 28.97
C ASN A 12 -22.40 -2.37 28.39
N LEU A 13 -23.21 -3.41 28.20
CA LEU A 13 -22.82 -4.66 27.56
C LEU A 13 -22.45 -4.45 26.08
N HIS A 14 -23.23 -3.65 25.35
CA HIS A 14 -22.96 -3.21 23.98
C HIS A 14 -21.57 -2.55 23.92
N LYS A 15 -21.30 -1.55 24.77
CA LYS A 15 -19.99 -0.88 24.83
C LYS A 15 -18.87 -1.83 25.22
N ALA A 16 -19.11 -2.75 26.16
CA ALA A 16 -18.11 -3.72 26.59
C ALA A 16 -17.75 -4.73 25.48
N CYS A 17 -18.72 -5.16 24.65
CA CYS A 17 -18.46 -6.03 23.51
C CYS A 17 -17.59 -5.34 22.45
N LEU A 18 -17.82 -4.05 22.20
CA LEU A 18 -17.00 -3.24 21.28
C LEU A 18 -15.58 -2.97 21.79
N LEU A 19 -15.42 -2.71 23.10
CA LEU A 19 -14.12 -2.38 23.70
C LEU A 19 -13.23 -3.60 23.94
N ARG A 20 -13.82 -4.78 24.18
CA ARG A 20 -13.10 -5.97 24.69
C ARG A 20 -12.71 -6.99 23.64
N ASN A 21 -13.22 -6.88 22.42
CA ASN A 21 -12.65 -7.58 21.28
C ASN A 21 -11.64 -6.63 20.62
N PRO A 22 -10.36 -6.66 21.01
CA PRO A 22 -9.35 -6.13 20.13
C PRO A 22 -9.50 -6.97 18.87
N MET A 23 -10.01 -6.38 17.80
CA MET A 23 -9.86 -6.94 16.45
C MET A 23 -8.36 -6.83 16.11
N HIS A 24 -7.55 -7.57 16.85
CA HIS A 24 -6.12 -7.69 16.66
C HIS A 24 -5.97 -8.68 15.52
N ILE A 25 -5.70 -8.13 14.36
CA ILE A 25 -5.52 -8.89 13.13
C ILE A 25 -4.07 -9.36 13.13
N ASP A 26 -3.79 -10.47 13.80
CA ASP A 26 -2.54 -11.20 13.64
C ASP A 26 -2.73 -12.30 12.60
N GLY A 27 -2.42 -11.97 11.35
CA GLY A 27 -2.15 -12.97 10.33
C GLY A 27 -3.36 -13.54 9.58
N TYR A 28 -3.48 -13.06 8.34
CA TYR A 28 -3.91 -13.76 7.13
C TYR A 28 -5.38 -13.86 6.71
N ASN A 29 -6.38 -13.58 7.54
CA ASN A 29 -7.75 -13.47 7.03
C ASN A 29 -8.61 -12.51 7.84
N PHE A 30 -8.67 -11.26 7.40
CA PHE A 30 -9.48 -10.22 8.01
C PHE A 30 -10.96 -10.64 8.08
N ALA A 31 -11.49 -11.23 7.01
CA ALA A 31 -12.88 -11.68 6.96
C ALA A 31 -13.16 -12.75 8.02
N GLU A 32 -12.25 -13.69 8.23
CA GLU A 32 -12.37 -14.73 9.26
C GLU A 32 -12.28 -14.16 10.68
N VAL A 33 -11.31 -13.27 10.93
CA VAL A 33 -11.12 -12.63 12.25
C VAL A 33 -12.33 -11.78 12.62
N VAL A 34 -12.81 -10.97 11.68
CA VAL A 34 -13.99 -10.12 11.88
C VAL A 34 -15.25 -10.96 12.03
N GLY A 35 -15.44 -11.99 11.21
CA GLY A 35 -16.57 -12.92 11.31
C GLY A 35 -16.63 -13.62 12.67
N LYS A 36 -15.49 -14.14 13.15
CA LYS A 36 -15.41 -14.75 14.50
C LYS A 36 -15.68 -13.74 15.60
N ALA A 37 -15.15 -12.53 15.50
CA ALA A 37 -15.36 -11.48 16.50
C ALA A 37 -16.84 -11.06 16.57
N CYS A 38 -17.50 -10.86 15.42
CA CYS A 38 -18.93 -10.55 15.35
C CYS A 38 -19.78 -11.68 15.93
N ALA A 39 -19.56 -12.93 15.53
CA ALA A 39 -20.27 -14.09 16.08
C ALA A 39 -20.09 -14.22 17.60
N CYS A 40 -18.87 -13.98 18.11
CA CYS A 40 -18.60 -13.97 19.55
C CYS A 40 -19.37 -12.86 20.27
N CYS A 41 -19.46 -11.66 19.69
CA CYS A 41 -20.22 -10.55 20.24
C CYS A 41 -21.72 -10.87 20.30
N GLU A 42 -22.28 -11.43 19.22
CA GLU A 42 -23.71 -11.81 19.13
C GLU A 42 -24.07 -12.92 20.13
N ILE A 43 -23.23 -13.95 20.25
CA ILE A 43 -23.44 -15.05 21.22
C ILE A 43 -23.39 -14.51 22.64
N ARG A 44 -22.41 -13.65 22.95
CA ARG A 44 -22.25 -13.06 24.29
C ARG A 44 -23.43 -12.15 24.63
N PHE A 45 -23.82 -11.28 23.70
CA PHE A 45 -24.97 -10.40 23.87
C PHE A 45 -26.24 -11.22 24.10
N SER A 46 -26.49 -12.24 23.27
CA SER A 46 -27.67 -13.11 23.39
C SER A 46 -27.70 -13.89 24.70
N LYS A 47 -26.55 -14.40 25.15
CA LYS A 47 -26.45 -15.13 26.43
C LYS A 47 -26.73 -14.20 27.61
N SER A 48 -26.08 -13.05 27.67
CA SER A 48 -26.29 -12.08 28.76
C SER A 48 -27.68 -11.45 28.74
N ALA A 49 -28.25 -11.19 27.56
CA ALA A 49 -29.62 -10.71 27.43
C ALA A 49 -30.63 -11.73 27.97
N LYS A 50 -30.46 -13.03 27.66
CA LYS A 50 -31.31 -14.12 28.16
C LYS A 50 -31.13 -14.38 29.66
N GLU A 51 -29.92 -14.19 30.20
CA GLU A 51 -29.64 -14.33 31.65
C GLU A 51 -30.22 -13.16 32.47
N THR A 52 -30.44 -12.00 31.85
CA THR A 52 -30.98 -10.80 32.49
C THR A 52 -32.50 -10.68 32.31
N ASP A 53 -33.10 -11.54 31.47
CA ASP A 53 -34.55 -11.62 31.27
C ASP A 53 -35.17 -12.33 32.49
N VAL A 54 -35.68 -11.54 33.43
CA VAL A 54 -36.36 -12.03 34.62
C VAL A 54 -37.86 -11.85 34.40
N SER A 55 -38.56 -12.98 34.41
CA SER A 55 -40.02 -13.21 34.50
C SER A 55 -40.88 -13.25 33.22
N ASP A 56 -41.58 -14.38 33.13
CA ASP A 56 -42.87 -14.59 32.48
C ASP A 56 -43.82 -13.40 32.71
N GLU A 57 -44.58 -13.05 31.67
CA GLU A 57 -45.70 -12.09 31.62
C GLU A 57 -45.38 -10.60 31.32
N ASP A 58 -45.64 -10.24 30.05
CA ASP A 58 -46.15 -8.95 29.57
C ASP A 58 -45.28 -7.68 29.62
N THR A 59 -43.95 -7.80 29.67
CA THR A 59 -43.10 -6.72 29.16
C THR A 59 -42.33 -7.24 27.95
N ALA A 60 -42.67 -6.74 26.77
CA ALA A 60 -41.90 -6.98 25.55
C ALA A 60 -40.52 -6.27 25.68
N TRP A 61 -39.62 -6.88 26.44
CA TRP A 61 -38.24 -6.44 26.56
C TRP A 61 -37.59 -6.59 25.19
N ASN A 62 -37.45 -5.48 24.49
CA ASN A 62 -37.00 -5.47 23.10
C ASN A 62 -35.47 -5.60 22.99
N TRP A 63 -34.89 -6.60 23.66
CA TRP A 63 -33.49 -6.98 23.50
C TRP A 63 -33.18 -7.34 22.04
N VAL A 64 -34.20 -7.69 21.25
CA VAL A 64 -34.13 -7.86 19.80
C VAL A 64 -33.80 -6.55 19.08
N GLN A 65 -34.37 -5.40 19.47
CA GLN A 65 -33.99 -4.10 18.92
C GLN A 65 -32.56 -3.71 19.31
N GLU A 66 -32.16 -3.92 20.56
CA GLU A 66 -30.78 -3.64 21.00
C GLU A 66 -29.76 -4.57 20.34
N LEU A 67 -30.12 -5.84 20.07
CA LEU A 67 -29.31 -6.76 19.28
C LEU A 67 -29.15 -6.27 17.83
N ARG A 68 -30.22 -5.79 17.19
CA ARG A 68 -30.15 -5.21 15.84
C ARG A 68 -29.26 -3.97 15.80
N LEU A 69 -29.35 -3.09 16.80
CA LEU A 69 -28.46 -1.94 16.92
C LEU A 69 -27.00 -2.36 17.08
N LEU A 70 -26.74 -3.41 17.88
CA LEU A 70 -25.40 -3.98 18.02
C LEU A 70 -24.89 -4.57 16.69
N GLU A 71 -25.72 -5.31 15.94
CA GLU A 71 -25.36 -5.85 14.63
C GLU A 71 -25.04 -4.74 13.61
N GLU A 72 -25.82 -3.67 13.59
CA GLU A 72 -25.57 -2.50 12.72
C GLU A 72 -24.27 -1.79 13.08
N GLU A 73 -23.99 -1.59 14.37
CA GLU A 73 -22.75 -0.97 14.83
C GLU A 73 -21.53 -1.89 14.58
N LEU A 74 -21.65 -3.21 14.81
CA LEU A 74 -20.62 -4.18 14.45
C LEU A 74 -20.33 -4.16 12.95
N ARG A 75 -21.36 -4.06 12.11
CA ARG A 75 -21.20 -3.93 10.65
C ARG A 75 -20.47 -2.64 10.28
N ARG A 76 -20.81 -1.50 10.91
CA ARG A 76 -20.12 -0.22 10.69
C ARG A 76 -18.66 -0.27 11.10
N VAL A 77 -18.37 -0.86 12.26
CA VAL A 77 -16.99 -1.02 12.76
C VAL A 77 -16.19 -1.95 11.84
N ALA A 78 -16.77 -3.08 11.43
CA ALA A 78 -16.16 -4.00 10.47
C ALA A 78 -15.83 -3.32 9.13
N GLU A 79 -16.75 -2.51 8.61
CA GLU A 79 -16.57 -1.75 7.38
C GLU A 79 -15.42 -0.74 7.50
N GLN A 80 -15.38 0.01 8.60
CA GLN A 80 -14.33 0.99 8.85
C GLN A 80 -12.96 0.31 8.96
N LEU A 81 -12.87 -0.79 9.69
CA LEU A 81 -11.64 -1.56 9.82
C LEU A 81 -11.19 -2.16 8.48
N ARG A 82 -12.13 -2.61 7.63
CA ARG A 82 -11.79 -3.11 6.28
C ARG A 82 -11.18 -2.00 5.43
N LYS A 83 -11.76 -0.80 5.45
CA LYS A 83 -11.24 0.37 4.75
C LYS A 83 -9.85 0.76 5.23
N ASP A 84 -9.65 0.80 6.55
CA ASP A 84 -8.35 1.16 7.14
C ASP A 84 -7.28 0.13 6.81
N GLU A 85 -7.60 -1.16 6.87
CA GLU A 85 -6.66 -2.23 6.56
C GLU A 85 -6.35 -2.31 5.06
N THR A 86 -7.35 -2.09 4.20
CA THR A 86 -7.16 -1.97 2.74
C THR A 86 -6.26 -0.78 2.42
N LYS A 87 -6.43 0.36 3.11
CA LYS A 87 -5.57 1.53 2.95
C LYS A 87 -4.12 1.25 3.39
N LYS A 88 -3.92 0.56 4.51
CA LYS A 88 -2.57 0.13 4.95
C LYS A 88 -1.92 -0.79 3.92
N MET A 89 -2.67 -1.77 3.42
CA MET A 89 -2.21 -2.69 2.38
C MET A 89 -1.76 -1.93 1.12
N ILE A 90 -2.59 -1.01 0.60
CA ILE A 90 -2.21 -0.18 -0.56
C ILE A 90 -0.92 0.59 -0.29
N ASN A 91 -0.78 1.20 0.89
CA ASN A 91 0.42 1.97 1.23
C ASN A 91 1.67 1.08 1.34
N THR A 92 1.54 -0.16 1.82
CA THR A 92 2.63 -1.14 1.87
C THR A 92 3.04 -1.58 0.47
N ILE A 93 2.07 -1.91 -0.40
CA ILE A 93 2.33 -2.27 -1.79
C ILE A 93 2.98 -1.09 -2.53
N GLU A 94 2.49 0.14 -2.32
CA GLU A 94 3.06 1.35 -2.90
C GLU A 94 4.52 1.57 -2.48
N ARG A 95 4.85 1.36 -1.20
CA ARG A 95 6.22 1.46 -0.70
C ARG A 95 7.11 0.43 -1.38
N SER A 96 6.70 -0.84 -1.38
CA SER A 96 7.43 -1.92 -2.04
C SER A 96 7.59 -1.66 -3.54
N PHE A 97 6.57 -1.13 -4.20
CA PHE A 97 6.65 -0.75 -5.62
C PHE A 97 7.74 0.31 -5.84
N LYS A 98 7.77 1.38 -5.03
CA LYS A 98 8.80 2.43 -5.12
C LYS A 98 10.20 1.88 -4.94
N GLU A 99 10.40 1.00 -3.97
CA GLU A 99 11.69 0.34 -3.73
C GLU A 99 12.12 -0.51 -4.93
N LEU A 100 11.20 -1.29 -5.50
CA LEU A 100 11.48 -2.17 -6.64
C LEU A 100 11.81 -1.43 -7.94
N ILE A 101 11.19 -0.27 -8.18
CA ILE A 101 11.49 0.52 -9.39
C ILE A 101 12.70 1.43 -9.23
N SER A 102 13.11 1.76 -8.00
CA SER A 102 14.11 2.81 -7.76
C SER A 102 15.44 2.50 -8.42
N GLU A 103 16.05 1.36 -8.06
CA GLU A 103 17.38 0.98 -8.54
C GLU A 103 17.42 0.70 -10.05
N PRO A 104 16.49 -0.07 -10.65
CA PRO A 104 16.50 -0.30 -12.08
C PRO A 104 16.34 0.98 -12.91
N VAL A 105 15.45 1.89 -12.49
CA VAL A 105 15.24 3.16 -13.20
C VAL A 105 16.48 4.05 -13.10
N ASP A 106 17.11 4.12 -11.93
CA ASP A 106 18.37 4.85 -11.75
C ASP A 106 19.47 4.32 -12.65
N LEU A 107 19.66 3.00 -12.68
CA LEU A 107 20.69 2.36 -13.50
C LEU A 107 20.47 2.62 -15.00
N LEU A 108 19.23 2.46 -15.47
CA LEU A 108 18.87 2.68 -16.87
C LEU A 108 19.08 4.14 -17.29
N LEU A 109 18.66 5.09 -16.45
CA LEU A 109 18.85 6.53 -16.68
C LEU A 109 20.30 6.99 -16.57
N ASN A 110 21.18 6.22 -15.93
CA ASN A 110 22.62 6.49 -15.91
C ASN A 110 23.31 5.98 -17.17
N LYS A 111 22.88 4.84 -17.73
CA LYS A 111 23.48 4.25 -18.92
C LYS A 111 23.08 4.98 -20.22
N ALA A 112 21.89 5.57 -20.25
CA ALA A 112 21.37 6.33 -21.39
C ALA A 112 21.40 5.56 -22.73
N SER A 113 21.16 4.24 -22.71
CA SER A 113 21.16 3.43 -23.93
C SER A 113 19.95 3.74 -24.84
N PRO A 114 20.02 3.45 -26.15
CA PRO A 114 18.91 3.72 -27.07
C PRO A 114 17.59 3.02 -26.69
N ASP A 115 17.68 1.87 -26.02
CA ASP A 115 16.59 1.05 -25.51
C ASP A 115 16.21 1.33 -24.04
N MET A 116 16.77 2.39 -23.45
CA MET A 116 16.57 2.77 -22.04
C MET A 116 15.08 2.92 -21.70
N TRP A 117 14.32 3.67 -22.51
CA TRP A 117 12.91 3.92 -22.25
C TRP A 117 12.06 2.66 -22.38
N ASP A 118 12.40 1.77 -23.32
CA ASP A 118 11.73 0.49 -23.46
C ASP A 118 12.00 -0.41 -22.25
N SER A 119 13.24 -0.41 -21.76
CA SER A 119 13.65 -1.13 -20.55
C SER A 119 12.93 -0.59 -19.30
N ILE A 120 12.86 0.74 -19.12
CA ILE A 120 12.13 1.38 -18.02
C ILE A 120 10.65 0.99 -18.07
N ARG A 121 10.04 1.06 -19.26
CA ARG A 121 8.64 0.68 -19.47
C ARG A 121 8.39 -0.79 -19.16
N TRP A 122 9.32 -1.67 -19.53
CA TRP A 122 9.24 -3.10 -19.23
C TRP A 122 9.30 -3.36 -17.73
N THR A 123 10.32 -2.84 -17.05
CA THR A 123 10.46 -2.97 -15.59
C THR A 123 9.25 -2.40 -14.84
N PHE A 124 8.72 -1.27 -15.28
CA PHE A 124 7.50 -0.69 -14.72
C PHE A 124 6.31 -1.66 -14.85
N LYS A 125 6.08 -2.21 -16.05
CA LYS A 125 4.99 -3.16 -16.30
C LYS A 125 5.13 -4.43 -15.45
N GLU A 126 6.32 -5.02 -15.39
CA GLU A 126 6.54 -6.21 -14.57
C GLU A 126 6.30 -5.95 -13.08
N THR A 127 6.78 -4.82 -12.58
CA THR A 127 6.59 -4.43 -11.18
C THR A 127 5.11 -4.13 -10.89
N LEU A 128 4.39 -3.56 -11.87
CA LEU A 128 2.96 -3.30 -11.75
C LEU A 128 2.15 -4.59 -11.66
N VAL A 129 2.48 -5.60 -12.48
CA VAL A 129 1.86 -6.94 -12.39
C VAL A 129 2.13 -7.59 -11.03
N LYS A 130 3.34 -7.44 -10.48
CA LYS A 130 3.66 -7.93 -9.13
C LYS A 130 2.82 -7.21 -8.04
N ALA A 131 2.64 -5.89 -8.17
CA ALA A 131 1.80 -5.12 -7.27
C ALA A 131 0.31 -5.53 -7.34
N ASP A 132 -0.22 -5.74 -8.56
CA ASP A 132 -1.60 -6.17 -8.78
C ASP A 132 -1.85 -7.58 -8.23
N THR A 133 -0.93 -8.51 -8.48
CA THR A 133 -1.03 -9.88 -7.95
C THR A 133 -0.91 -9.93 -6.43
N SER A 134 -0.03 -9.12 -5.83
CA SER A 134 0.04 -8.96 -4.38
C SER A 134 -1.27 -8.42 -3.83
N TYR A 135 -1.84 -7.36 -4.44
CA TYR A 135 -3.12 -6.80 -4.02
C TYR A 135 -4.24 -7.83 -4.09
N LEU A 136 -4.40 -8.51 -5.24
CA LEU A 136 -5.47 -9.48 -5.46
C LEU A 136 -5.37 -10.71 -4.54
N THR A 137 -4.16 -11.15 -4.20
CA THR A 137 -3.94 -12.27 -3.28
C THR A 137 -4.42 -11.91 -1.88
N THR A 138 -4.09 -10.71 -1.41
CA THR A 138 -4.49 -10.28 -0.07
C THR A 138 -5.96 -9.83 -0.04
N ALA A 139 -6.49 -9.21 -1.10
CA ALA A 139 -7.89 -8.80 -1.23
C ALA A 139 -8.88 -9.97 -1.07
N LYS A 140 -8.49 -11.19 -1.49
CA LYS A 140 -9.28 -12.41 -1.24
C LYS A 140 -9.51 -12.68 0.25
N GLY A 141 -8.62 -12.25 1.14
CA GLY A 141 -8.76 -12.37 2.60
C GLY A 141 -9.57 -11.26 3.26
N PHE A 142 -9.98 -10.24 2.52
CA PHE A 142 -10.76 -9.10 3.02
C PHE A 142 -12.24 -9.13 2.63
N ASP A 143 -12.64 -10.09 1.78
CA ASP A 143 -13.99 -10.17 1.19
C ASP A 143 -14.38 -8.87 0.45
N CYS A 144 -13.42 -8.25 -0.24
CA CYS A 144 -13.65 -7.04 -1.02
C CYS A 144 -14.50 -7.34 -2.25
N THR A 145 -15.46 -6.47 -2.56
CA THR A 145 -16.29 -6.57 -3.76
C THR A 145 -15.47 -6.36 -5.04
N VAL A 146 -16.00 -6.81 -6.18
CA VAL A 146 -15.34 -6.65 -7.49
C VAL A 146 -15.19 -5.16 -7.83
N GLU A 147 -16.19 -4.36 -7.50
CA GLU A 147 -16.24 -2.92 -7.71
C GLU A 147 -15.19 -2.19 -6.86
N GLU A 148 -15.10 -2.52 -5.56
CA GLU A 148 -14.08 -1.95 -4.66
C GLU A 148 -12.67 -2.32 -5.11
N ASN A 149 -12.46 -3.56 -5.56
CA ASN A 149 -11.19 -4.00 -6.11
C ASN A 149 -10.81 -3.21 -7.37
N ALA A 150 -11.76 -2.99 -8.28
CA ALA A 150 -11.50 -2.21 -9.50
C ALA A 150 -11.12 -0.75 -9.19
N VAL A 151 -11.84 -0.09 -8.28
CA VAL A 151 -11.53 1.29 -7.85
C VAL A 151 -10.15 1.36 -7.19
N THR A 152 -9.83 0.36 -6.36
CA THR A 152 -8.56 0.32 -5.64
C THR A 152 -7.38 0.07 -6.57
N LEU A 153 -7.51 -0.86 -7.52
CA LEU A 153 -6.50 -1.11 -8.55
C LEU A 153 -6.26 0.13 -9.42
N ALA A 154 -7.32 0.83 -9.83
CA ALA A 154 -7.18 2.08 -10.58
C ALA A 154 -6.41 3.15 -9.78
N SER A 155 -6.67 3.27 -8.47
CA SER A 155 -5.89 4.12 -7.58
C SER A 155 -4.42 3.67 -7.49
N LEU A 156 -4.17 2.37 -7.34
CA LEU A 156 -2.82 1.80 -7.28
C LEU A 156 -2.02 2.10 -8.55
N HIS A 157 -2.62 1.89 -9.73
CA HIS A 157 -2.01 2.20 -11.02
C HIS A 157 -1.68 3.69 -11.16
N LYS A 158 -2.60 4.58 -10.76
CA LYS A 158 -2.33 6.02 -10.74
C LYS A 158 -1.14 6.36 -9.86
N ARG A 159 -1.05 5.79 -8.65
CA ARG A 159 0.07 6.03 -7.73
C ARG A 159 1.38 5.46 -8.27
N ALA A 160 1.35 4.30 -8.91
CA ALA A 160 2.51 3.71 -9.57
C ALA A 160 3.07 4.64 -10.66
N TRP A 161 2.22 5.23 -11.49
CA TRP A 161 2.64 6.22 -12.50
C TRP A 161 3.25 7.48 -11.87
N ILE A 162 2.66 7.98 -10.79
CA ILE A 162 3.21 9.13 -10.05
C ILE A 162 4.58 8.78 -9.46
N ALA A 163 4.75 7.57 -8.92
CA ALA A 163 6.03 7.09 -8.39
C ALA A 163 7.11 7.01 -9.47
N LEU A 164 6.79 6.43 -10.63
CA LEU A 164 7.71 6.38 -11.77
C LEU A 164 8.10 7.79 -12.22
N ARG A 165 7.12 8.69 -12.36
CA ARG A 165 7.37 10.08 -12.76
C ARG A 165 8.26 10.79 -11.74
N ALA A 166 7.95 10.69 -10.45
CA ALA A 166 8.77 11.30 -9.40
C ALA A 166 10.22 10.80 -9.45
N LYS A 167 10.42 9.52 -9.76
CA LYS A 167 11.76 8.93 -9.90
C LYS A 167 12.51 9.44 -11.14
N ILE A 168 11.82 9.59 -12.26
CA ILE A 168 12.38 10.20 -13.47
C ILE A 168 12.72 11.68 -13.21
N ASP A 169 11.82 12.42 -12.55
CA ASP A 169 12.02 13.83 -12.22
C ASP A 169 13.26 13.99 -11.32
N GLU A 170 13.44 13.12 -10.31
CA GLU A 170 14.66 13.08 -9.47
C GLU A 170 15.93 12.87 -10.30
N GLN A 171 15.88 11.98 -11.28
CA GLN A 171 17.03 11.64 -12.13
C GLN A 171 17.27 12.62 -13.29
N THR A 172 16.36 13.55 -13.51
CA THR A 172 16.42 14.55 -14.59
C THR A 172 16.50 15.99 -14.05
N VAL A 173 16.71 16.19 -12.75
CA VAL A 173 17.03 17.52 -12.20
C VAL A 173 18.36 18.02 -12.78
N ASP A 174 18.44 19.32 -13.07
CA ASP A 174 19.60 19.96 -13.70
C ASP A 174 20.95 19.57 -13.08
N ASN A 175 21.06 19.56 -11.75
CA ASN A 175 22.31 19.20 -11.07
C ASN A 175 22.69 17.73 -11.29
N VAL A 176 21.70 16.84 -11.37
CA VAL A 176 21.91 15.41 -11.62
C VAL A 176 22.31 15.19 -13.08
N ILE A 177 21.63 15.85 -14.03
CA ILE A 177 22.00 15.79 -15.45
C ILE A 177 23.40 16.35 -15.67
N LEU A 178 23.73 17.51 -15.08
CA LEU A 178 25.07 18.10 -15.16
C LEU A 178 26.12 17.13 -14.61
N GLY A 179 25.84 16.48 -13.46
CA GLY A 179 26.71 15.46 -12.91
C GLY A 179 26.96 14.29 -13.88
N LYS A 180 25.92 13.80 -14.55
CA LYS A 180 26.02 12.73 -15.56
C LYS A 180 26.82 13.17 -16.79
N LEU A 181 26.57 14.38 -17.30
CA LEU A 181 27.30 14.93 -18.44
C LEU A 181 28.79 15.13 -18.11
N CYS A 182 29.09 15.66 -16.92
CA CYS A 182 30.48 15.80 -16.46
C CYS A 182 31.16 14.44 -16.30
N ALA A 183 30.48 13.45 -15.71
CA ALA A 183 31.02 12.10 -15.57
C ALA A 183 31.30 11.45 -16.95
N CYS A 184 30.36 11.56 -17.90
CA CYS A 184 30.53 11.06 -19.26
C CYS A 184 31.71 11.75 -19.97
N LEU A 185 31.79 13.08 -19.89
CA LEU A 185 32.88 13.84 -20.47
C LEU A 185 34.23 13.44 -19.86
N GLU A 186 34.30 13.35 -18.53
CA GLU A 186 35.52 12.95 -17.83
C GLU A 186 35.95 11.52 -18.19
N GLU A 187 35.02 10.58 -18.30
CA GLU A 187 35.30 9.20 -18.70
C GLU A 187 35.94 9.16 -20.10
N HIS A 188 35.33 9.81 -21.08
CA HIS A 188 35.81 9.78 -22.47
C HIS A 188 37.04 10.68 -22.71
N PHE A 189 37.21 11.73 -21.91
CA PHE A 189 38.33 12.66 -22.04
C PHE A 189 39.56 12.21 -21.27
N ARG A 190 39.38 11.72 -20.03
CA ARG A 190 40.50 11.33 -19.14
C ARG A 190 40.93 9.90 -19.35
N CYS A 191 40.06 8.99 -19.76
CA CYS A 191 40.41 7.59 -19.99
C CYS A 191 40.59 7.30 -21.49
N ASP A 192 41.50 6.38 -21.81
CA ASP A 192 41.60 5.80 -23.14
C ASP A 192 40.48 4.76 -23.37
N ASP A 193 40.44 4.17 -24.57
CA ASP A 193 39.42 3.19 -24.93
C ASP A 193 39.51 1.88 -24.10
N ALA A 194 40.60 1.68 -23.35
CA ALA A 194 40.79 0.58 -22.41
C ALA A 194 40.44 0.94 -20.95
N GLY A 195 39.93 2.16 -20.71
CA GLY A 195 39.58 2.65 -19.37
C GLY A 195 40.79 3.08 -18.53
N VAL A 196 41.97 3.24 -19.15
CA VAL A 196 43.20 3.65 -18.46
C VAL A 196 43.34 5.18 -18.51
N PRO A 197 43.70 5.85 -17.40
CA PRO A 197 43.93 7.28 -17.40
C PRO A 197 44.98 7.70 -18.44
N ARG A 198 44.61 8.58 -19.36
CA ARG A 198 45.47 9.15 -20.39
C ARG A 198 46.56 9.99 -19.76
N VAL A 199 47.79 9.81 -20.24
CA VAL A 199 48.93 10.66 -19.93
C VAL A 199 49.26 11.48 -21.18
N TRP A 200 48.99 12.78 -21.11
CA TRP A 200 49.19 13.69 -22.23
C TRP A 200 50.67 14.00 -22.47
N LYS A 201 51.09 13.92 -23.72
CA LYS A 201 52.39 14.39 -24.21
C LYS A 201 52.24 15.72 -24.96
N PRO A 202 53.32 16.51 -25.10
CA PRO A 202 53.26 17.81 -25.78
C PRO A 202 52.79 17.73 -27.23
N GLU A 203 52.92 16.58 -27.89
CA GLU A 203 52.54 16.37 -29.29
C GLU A 203 51.09 15.91 -29.47
N ASP A 204 50.36 15.62 -28.38
CA ASP A 204 49.02 15.04 -28.46
C ASP A 204 47.94 16.09 -28.79
N ASP A 205 46.97 15.71 -29.61
CA ASP A 205 45.81 16.55 -29.96
C ASP A 205 44.74 16.52 -28.86
N ILE A 206 44.97 17.34 -27.84
CA ILE A 206 44.04 17.52 -26.71
C ILE A 206 42.71 18.09 -27.18
N ASP A 207 42.72 19.02 -28.15
CA ASP A 207 41.52 19.70 -28.65
C ASP A 207 40.60 18.74 -29.43
N GLY A 208 41.19 17.85 -30.24
CA GLY A 208 40.47 16.79 -30.94
C GLY A 208 39.85 15.79 -29.98
N ALA A 209 40.59 15.38 -28.93
CA ALA A 209 40.06 14.50 -27.90
C ALA A 209 38.92 15.15 -27.10
N PHE A 210 39.04 16.45 -26.78
CA PHE A 210 37.99 17.21 -26.10
C PHE A 210 36.72 17.30 -26.97
N LYS A 211 36.84 17.61 -28.27
CA LYS A 211 35.70 17.64 -29.18
C LYS A 211 34.99 16.29 -29.24
N LYS A 212 35.74 15.20 -29.36
CA LYS A 212 35.19 13.84 -29.39
C LYS A 212 34.43 13.51 -28.10
N ALA A 213 34.99 13.84 -26.93
CA ALA A 213 34.35 13.61 -25.64
C ALA A 213 33.09 14.48 -25.42
N LYS A 214 33.06 15.69 -25.99
CA LYS A 214 31.90 16.60 -25.90
C LYS A 214 30.72 16.17 -26.79
N ASP A 215 30.99 15.45 -27.87
CA ASP A 215 29.96 15.03 -28.84
C ASP A 215 29.37 13.64 -28.52
N GLN A 216 29.94 12.91 -27.55
CA GLN A 216 29.40 11.65 -27.02
C GLN A 216 28.51 11.89 -25.79
#